data_AF-A0A3M1RDY1-F1
#
_entry.id   AF-A0A3M1RDY1-F1
#
_cell.length_a   1.000
_cell.length_b   1.000
_cell.length_c   1.000
_cell.angle_alpha   90.00
_cell.angle_beta   90.00
_cell.angle_gamma   90.00
#
_symmetry.space_group_name_H-M   'P 1'
#
loop_
_entity.id
_entity.type
_entity.pdbx_description
1 polymer ?
#
loop_
_entity_poly.entity_id
_entity_poly.type
_entity_poly.pdbx_seq_one_letter_code
_entity_poly.pdbx_strand_id
1 'polypeptide(L)'
;MTGLALLIACVALVFSGIAYWRSGGRSDVEQAREEIRRELETLRTRQKALIEALTYRIQRGYEQSLQRIKQAQRRLQEMKGETVEGLQKRIDLAMQDLESLKQKAEQGMASVRGGVVEKAHQAEEAVSRRVRRIEGRIQILSGKSTINRAQRFIEKEEFDQAEELLKEAVDELREAKRYLPDYDPSLNTALTTLREALKAVQMKAEDLRTKVEQVMKENEQLLSALEGAEQEEEKHHG
;
A
#
# COMPACT_ATOMS: atom_id res chain seq x y z
N MET A 1 -27.04 13.21 -80.28
CA MET A 1 -27.51 11.90 -79.78
C MET A 1 -27.17 11.65 -78.30
N THR A 2 -26.11 12.24 -77.74
CA THR A 2 -25.71 12.08 -76.33
C THR A 2 -26.69 12.69 -75.30
N GLY A 3 -27.30 13.84 -75.59
CA GLY A 3 -28.26 14.48 -74.67
C GLY A 3 -29.56 13.69 -74.45
N LEU A 4 -29.99 12.91 -75.44
CA LEU A 4 -31.22 12.12 -75.38
C LEU A 4 -31.03 10.86 -74.52
N ALA A 5 -29.84 10.25 -74.57
CA ALA A 5 -29.45 9.14 -73.70
C ALA A 5 -29.37 9.56 -72.22
N LEU A 6 -28.87 10.76 -71.94
CA LEU A 6 -28.78 11.29 -70.58
C LEU A 6 -30.16 11.57 -69.99
N LEU A 7 -31.08 12.10 -70.81
CA LEU A 7 -32.46 12.36 -70.41
C LEU A 7 -33.21 11.05 -70.11
N ILE A 8 -33.03 10.01 -70.93
CA ILE A 8 -33.60 8.67 -70.67
C ILE A 8 -33.01 8.05 -69.40
N ALA A 9 -31.70 8.17 -69.17
CA ALA A 9 -31.06 7.67 -67.95
C ALA A 9 -31.59 8.39 -66.70
N CYS A 10 -31.78 9.70 -66.75
CA CYS A 10 -32.38 10.46 -65.65
C CYS A 10 -33.82 10.03 -65.37
N VAL A 11 -34.63 9.83 -66.42
CA VAL A 11 -36.02 9.38 -66.26
C VAL A 11 -36.09 7.95 -65.72
N ALA A 12 -35.23 7.05 -66.18
CA ALA A 12 -35.13 5.69 -65.66
C ALA A 12 -34.71 5.65 -64.18
N LEU A 13 -33.79 6.53 -63.76
CA LEU A 13 -33.40 6.68 -62.36
C LEU A 13 -34.57 7.17 -61.48
N VAL A 14 -35.34 8.14 -61.97
CA VAL A 14 -36.52 8.64 -61.25
C VAL A 14 -37.59 7.55 -61.13
N PHE A 15 -37.87 6.80 -62.21
CA PHE A 15 -38.82 5.69 -62.15
C PHE A 15 -38.33 4.54 -61.27
N SER A 16 -37.03 4.24 -61.25
CA SER A 16 -36.45 3.25 -60.34
C SER A 16 -36.59 3.68 -58.88
N GLY A 17 -36.36 4.96 -58.56
CA GLY A 17 -36.58 5.51 -57.23
C GLY A 17 -38.05 5.46 -56.79
N ILE A 18 -38.98 5.80 -57.68
CA ILE A 18 -40.44 5.73 -57.42
C ILE A 18 -40.89 4.27 -57.29
N ALA A 19 -40.37 3.36 -58.13
CA ALA A 19 -40.66 1.94 -58.07
C ALA A 19 -40.15 1.32 -56.77
N TYR A 20 -38.92 1.64 -56.35
CA TYR A 20 -38.37 1.22 -55.05
C TYR A 20 -39.21 1.73 -53.89
N TRP A 21 -39.62 3.02 -53.92
CA TRP A 21 -40.48 3.59 -52.90
C TRP A 21 -41.88 2.94 -52.85
N ARG A 22 -42.43 2.54 -54.01
CA ARG A 22 -43.74 1.90 -54.15
C ARG A 22 -43.71 0.39 -53.89
N SER A 23 -42.59 -0.29 -54.13
CA SER A 23 -42.46 -1.76 -54.04
C SER A 23 -42.11 -2.26 -52.65
N GLY A 24 -41.74 -1.38 -51.71
CA GLY A 24 -41.34 -1.80 -50.37
C GLY A 24 -40.33 -0.91 -49.66
N GLY A 25 -39.73 0.06 -50.34
CA GLY A 25 -38.72 0.95 -49.74
C GLY A 25 -39.22 1.73 -48.52
N ARG A 26 -40.53 2.01 -48.42
CA ARG A 26 -41.12 2.56 -47.19
C ARG A 26 -41.06 1.57 -46.01
N SER A 27 -41.32 0.29 -46.27
CA SER A 27 -41.18 -0.79 -45.28
C SER A 27 -39.71 -0.98 -44.89
N ASP A 28 -38.78 -0.96 -45.85
CA ASP A 28 -37.35 -1.10 -45.56
C ASP A 28 -36.82 0.07 -44.70
N VAL A 29 -37.25 1.31 -44.99
CA VAL A 29 -36.89 2.48 -44.19
C VAL A 29 -37.54 2.44 -42.80
N GLU A 30 -38.76 1.95 -42.67
CA GLU A 30 -39.42 1.76 -41.37
C GLU A 30 -38.72 0.66 -40.55
N GLN A 31 -38.34 -0.46 -41.17
CA GLN A 31 -37.55 -1.53 -40.53
C GLN A 31 -36.17 -1.04 -40.08
N ALA A 32 -35.43 -0.34 -40.95
CA ALA A 32 -34.14 0.23 -40.59
C ALA A 32 -34.26 1.26 -39.45
N ARG A 33 -35.33 2.07 -39.43
CA ARG A 33 -35.61 2.99 -38.32
C ARG A 33 -35.91 2.26 -37.02
N GLU A 34 -36.67 1.16 -37.06
CA GLU A 34 -36.93 0.33 -35.89
C GLU A 34 -35.67 -0.36 -35.39
N GLU A 35 -34.83 -0.89 -36.28
CA GLU A 35 -33.57 -1.52 -35.95
C GLU A 35 -32.62 -0.51 -35.29
N ILE A 36 -32.43 0.67 -35.89
CA ILE A 36 -31.64 1.76 -35.30
C ILE A 36 -32.19 2.16 -33.92
N ARG A 37 -33.51 2.24 -33.75
CA ARG A 37 -34.12 2.53 -32.44
C ARG A 37 -33.80 1.45 -31.41
N ARG A 38 -33.95 0.18 -31.76
CA ARG A 38 -33.60 -0.95 -30.88
C ARG A 38 -32.13 -0.92 -30.53
N GLU A 39 -31.24 -0.71 -31.49
CA GLU A 39 -29.81 -0.58 -31.24
C GLU A 39 -29.50 0.60 -30.31
N LEU A 40 -30.08 1.77 -30.54
CA LEU A 40 -29.93 2.93 -29.65
C LEU A 40 -30.42 2.65 -28.22
N GLU A 41 -31.54 1.94 -28.06
CA GLU A 41 -32.03 1.51 -26.74
C GLU A 41 -31.08 0.51 -26.08
N THR A 42 -30.54 -0.45 -26.84
CA THR A 42 -29.54 -1.40 -26.32
C THR A 42 -28.24 -0.70 -25.92
N LEU A 43 -27.79 0.31 -26.68
CA LEU A 43 -26.61 1.10 -26.36
C LEU A 43 -26.84 1.96 -25.12
N ARG A 44 -28.03 2.57 -24.97
CA ARG A 44 -28.39 3.34 -23.78
C ARG A 44 -28.45 2.48 -22.53
N THR A 45 -29.02 1.28 -22.60
CA THR A 45 -29.08 0.35 -21.46
C THR A 45 -27.68 -0.13 -21.08
N ARG A 46 -26.83 -0.48 -22.06
CA ARG A 46 -25.41 -0.83 -21.82
C ARG A 46 -24.62 0.33 -21.20
N GLN A 47 -24.76 1.54 -21.74
CA GLN A 47 -24.10 2.73 -21.21
C GLN A 47 -24.52 3.00 -19.76
N LYS A 48 -25.82 2.90 -19.46
CA LYS A 48 -26.34 3.06 -18.10
C LYS A 48 -25.75 2.01 -17.15
N ALA A 49 -25.74 0.73 -17.54
CA ALA A 49 -25.17 -0.35 -16.74
C ALA A 49 -23.66 -0.14 -16.49
N LEU A 50 -22.91 0.31 -17.49
CA LEU A 50 -21.48 0.65 -17.33
C LEU A 50 -21.26 1.81 -16.36
N ILE A 51 -22.08 2.86 -16.46
CA ILE A 51 -22.02 4.01 -15.54
C ILE A 51 -22.34 3.58 -14.11
N GLU A 52 -23.37 2.75 -13.90
CA GLU A 52 -23.75 2.23 -12.58
C GLU A 52 -22.65 1.36 -11.98
N ALA A 53 -22.08 0.44 -12.76
CA ALA A 53 -20.97 -0.42 -12.34
C ALA A 53 -19.72 0.41 -11.97
N LEU A 54 -19.39 1.42 -12.78
CA LEU A 54 -18.27 2.32 -12.52
C LEU A 54 -18.50 3.17 -11.28
N THR A 55 -19.70 3.72 -11.11
CA THR A 55 -20.12 4.48 -9.92
C THR A 55 -19.95 3.66 -8.65
N TYR A 56 -20.45 2.41 -8.66
CA TYR A 56 -20.30 1.49 -7.53
C TYR A 56 -18.82 1.19 -7.22
N ARG A 57 -18.01 0.94 -8.25
CA ARG A 57 -16.57 0.68 -8.10
C ARG A 57 -15.85 1.87 -7.46
N ILE A 58 -16.12 3.10 -7.92
CA ILE A 58 -15.50 4.31 -7.38
C ILE A 58 -15.92 4.54 -5.92
N GLN A 59 -17.21 4.36 -5.60
CA GLN A 59 -17.70 4.46 -4.22
C GLN A 59 -16.96 3.49 -3.29
N ARG A 60 -16.84 2.22 -3.71
CA ARG A 60 -16.10 1.21 -2.95
C ARG A 60 -14.62 1.57 -2.79
N GLY A 61 -13.99 2.14 -3.81
CA GLY A 61 -12.59 2.62 -3.73
C GLY A 61 -12.39 3.73 -2.71
N TYR A 62 -13.31 4.69 -2.65
CA TYR A 62 -13.31 5.73 -1.61
C TYR A 62 -13.54 5.15 -0.21
N GLU A 63 -14.50 4.24 -0.03
CA GLU A 63 -14.75 3.57 1.26
C GLU A 63 -13.52 2.83 1.76
N GLN A 64 -12.85 2.07 0.89
CA GLN A 64 -11.59 1.40 1.22
C GLN A 64 -10.49 2.39 1.61
N SER A 65 -10.37 3.51 0.88
CA SER A 65 -9.41 4.56 1.20
C SER A 65 -9.70 5.20 2.58
N LEU A 66 -10.96 5.47 2.90
CA LEU A 66 -11.37 6.00 4.21
C LEU A 66 -11.07 5.02 5.35
N GLN A 67 -11.34 3.72 5.16
CA GLN A 67 -11.00 2.69 6.13
C GLN A 67 -9.50 2.65 6.42
N ARG A 68 -8.68 2.69 5.36
CA ARG A 68 -7.21 2.72 5.46
C ARG A 68 -6.71 3.97 6.15
N ILE A 69 -7.26 5.14 5.82
CA ILE A 69 -6.95 6.40 6.51
C ILE A 69 -7.24 6.28 8.01
N LYS A 70 -8.40 5.73 8.39
CA LYS A 70 -8.76 5.53 9.81
C LYS A 70 -7.83 4.56 10.54
N GLN A 71 -7.33 3.53 9.86
CA GLN A 71 -6.34 2.61 10.42
C GLN A 71 -4.97 3.30 10.58
N ALA A 72 -4.53 4.04 9.56
CA ALA A 72 -3.30 4.81 9.59
C ALA A 72 -3.30 5.90 10.69
N GLN A 73 -4.43 6.57 10.91
CA GLN A 73 -4.61 7.54 12.00
C GLN A 73 -4.46 6.88 13.37
N ARG A 74 -5.06 5.69 13.57
CA ARG A 74 -4.92 4.93 14.82
C ARG A 74 -3.48 4.54 15.11
N ARG A 75 -2.77 4.00 14.12
CA ARG A 75 -1.34 3.66 14.24
C ARG A 75 -0.48 4.88 14.59
N LEU A 76 -0.72 6.03 13.94
CA LEU A 76 -0.02 7.27 14.27
C LEU A 76 -0.29 7.75 15.69
N GLN A 77 -1.51 7.56 16.19
CA GLN A 77 -1.89 7.92 17.55
C GLN A 77 -1.25 7.01 18.60
N GLU A 78 -1.17 5.70 18.32
CA GLU A 78 -0.42 4.73 19.14
C GLU A 78 1.06 5.12 19.19
N MET A 79 1.69 5.33 18.02
CA MET A 79 3.08 5.76 17.95
C MET A 79 3.33 7.07 18.71
N LYS A 80 2.40 8.03 18.65
CA LYS A 80 2.47 9.32 19.39
C LYS A 80 2.58 9.12 20.90
N GLY A 81 1.92 8.10 21.46
CA GLY A 81 2.01 7.77 22.89
C GLY A 81 3.36 7.17 23.28
N GLU A 82 4.06 6.55 22.34
CA GLU A 82 5.30 5.79 22.56
C GLU A 82 6.56 6.55 22.10
N THR A 83 6.42 7.78 21.60
CA THR A 83 7.45 8.38 20.75
C THR A 83 8.70 8.86 21.49
N VAL A 84 9.86 8.49 20.96
CA VAL A 84 11.18 9.09 21.23
C VAL A 84 11.25 10.54 20.71
N GLU A 85 11.93 11.44 21.44
CA GLU A 85 12.17 12.83 21.00
C GLU A 85 12.59 12.91 19.51
N GLY A 86 11.96 13.81 18.76
CA GLY A 86 12.30 14.11 17.36
C GLY A 86 11.42 13.48 16.28
N LEU A 87 10.55 12.50 16.59
CA LEU A 87 9.57 11.98 15.62
C LEU A 87 8.19 12.64 15.72
N GLN A 88 7.88 13.32 16.84
CA GLN A 88 6.59 13.95 17.12
C GLN A 88 6.10 14.86 15.97
N LYS A 89 6.96 15.78 15.50
CA LYS A 89 6.64 16.68 14.40
C LYS A 89 6.30 15.93 13.10
N ARG A 90 6.96 14.80 12.84
CA ARG A 90 6.70 14.00 11.63
C ARG A 90 5.39 13.23 11.74
N ILE A 91 5.06 12.74 12.93
CA ILE A 91 3.77 12.10 13.23
C ILE A 91 2.63 13.11 13.06
N ASP A 92 2.76 14.31 13.64
CA ASP A 92 1.73 15.35 13.54
C ASP A 92 1.49 15.77 12.08
N LEU A 93 2.57 15.94 11.29
CA LEU A 93 2.46 16.22 9.86
C LEU A 93 1.76 15.08 9.10
N ALA A 94 2.06 13.82 9.41
CA ALA A 94 1.40 12.67 8.79
C ALA A 94 -0.10 12.59 9.17
N MET A 95 -0.45 12.94 10.41
CA MET A 95 -1.86 13.03 10.83
C MET A 95 -2.61 14.14 10.08
N GLN A 96 -1.99 15.31 9.89
CA GLN A 96 -2.56 16.41 9.10
C GLN A 96 -2.75 16.00 7.63
N ASP A 97 -1.76 15.32 7.03
CA ASP A 97 -1.85 14.81 5.67
C ASP A 97 -3.02 13.82 5.52
N LEU A 98 -3.22 12.92 6.50
CA LEU A 98 -4.34 11.97 6.51
C LEU A 98 -5.70 12.65 6.64
N GLU A 99 -5.82 13.67 7.49
CA GLU A 99 -7.08 14.41 7.63
C GLU A 99 -7.42 15.17 6.34
N SER A 100 -6.42 15.77 5.67
CA SER A 100 -6.62 16.38 4.36
C SER A 100 -7.08 15.35 3.30
N LEU A 101 -6.52 14.13 3.33
CA LEU A 101 -6.93 13.07 2.42
C LEU A 101 -8.34 12.55 2.71
N LYS A 102 -8.72 12.46 3.99
CA LYS A 102 -10.05 12.06 4.41
C LYS A 102 -11.10 13.02 3.84
N GLN A 103 -10.90 14.32 4.04
CA GLN A 103 -11.79 15.36 3.50
C GLN A 103 -11.90 15.27 1.97
N LYS A 104 -10.78 15.06 1.26
CA LYS A 104 -10.78 14.88 -0.20
C LYS A 104 -11.52 13.61 -0.64
N ALA A 105 -11.38 12.51 0.10
CA ALA A 105 -12.10 11.27 -0.18
C ALA A 105 -13.61 11.43 0.03
N GLU A 106 -14.03 12.09 1.10
CA GLU A 106 -15.44 12.39 1.39
C GLU A 106 -16.06 13.29 0.32
N GLN A 107 -15.36 14.36 -0.08
CA GLN A 107 -15.78 15.25 -1.17
C GLN A 107 -15.85 14.52 -2.52
N GLY A 108 -14.88 13.65 -2.80
CA GLY A 108 -14.87 12.81 -4.00
C GLY A 108 -16.08 11.88 -4.03
N MET A 109 -16.37 11.20 -2.93
CA MET A 109 -17.54 10.32 -2.79
C MET A 109 -18.86 11.07 -2.99
N ALA A 110 -18.98 12.30 -2.47
CA ALA A 110 -20.14 13.16 -2.72
C ALA A 110 -20.28 13.54 -4.21
N SER A 111 -19.15 13.81 -4.89
CA SER A 111 -19.12 14.16 -6.30
C SER A 111 -19.53 13.01 -7.23
N VAL A 112 -19.23 11.76 -6.85
CA VAL A 112 -19.72 10.56 -7.56
C VAL A 112 -21.24 10.51 -7.58
N ARG A 113 -21.89 10.85 -6.45
CA ARG A 113 -23.35 10.89 -6.36
C ARG A 113 -23.96 12.00 -7.24
N GLY A 114 -23.21 13.05 -7.54
CA GLY A 114 -23.58 14.14 -8.44
C GLY A 114 -23.40 13.86 -9.94
N GLY A 115 -22.96 12.66 -10.33
CA GLY A 115 -22.89 12.24 -11.74
C GLY A 115 -21.58 12.56 -12.48
N VAL A 116 -20.53 13.03 -11.80
CA VAL A 116 -19.24 13.38 -12.43
C VAL A 116 -18.26 12.21 -12.35
N VAL A 117 -18.60 11.09 -13.02
CA VAL A 117 -17.97 9.78 -12.81
C VAL A 117 -16.48 9.75 -13.21
N GLU A 118 -16.10 10.31 -14.36
CA GLU A 118 -14.71 10.25 -14.86
C GLU A 118 -13.73 11.03 -13.96
N LYS A 119 -14.07 12.27 -13.59
CA LYS A 119 -13.24 13.07 -12.68
C LYS A 119 -13.16 12.44 -11.30
N ALA A 120 -14.25 11.82 -10.84
CA ALA A 120 -14.26 11.13 -9.57
C ALA A 120 -13.37 9.87 -9.58
N HIS A 121 -13.31 9.14 -10.69
CA HIS A 121 -12.40 8.00 -10.82
C HIS A 121 -10.93 8.42 -10.70
N GLN A 122 -10.51 9.45 -11.45
CA GLN A 122 -9.13 9.96 -11.39
C GLN A 122 -8.77 10.49 -10.00
N ALA A 123 -9.73 11.16 -9.34
CA ALA A 123 -9.55 11.64 -7.97
C ALA A 123 -9.45 10.49 -6.95
N GLU A 124 -10.24 9.42 -7.11
CA GLU A 124 -10.18 8.22 -6.28
C GLU A 124 -8.81 7.55 -6.39
N GLU A 125 -8.31 7.33 -7.59
CA GLU A 125 -6.98 6.74 -7.77
C GLU A 125 -5.87 7.60 -7.16
N ALA A 126 -5.98 8.93 -7.31
CA ALA A 126 -5.02 9.87 -6.74
C ALA A 126 -5.03 9.84 -5.20
N VAL A 127 -6.20 9.72 -4.58
CA VAL A 127 -6.36 9.50 -3.13
C VAL A 127 -5.74 8.17 -2.74
N SER A 128 -6.10 7.07 -3.41
CA SER A 128 -5.58 5.73 -3.13
C SER A 128 -4.04 5.66 -3.18
N ARG A 129 -3.42 6.26 -4.22
CA ARG A 129 -1.95 6.38 -4.34
C ARG A 129 -1.34 7.19 -3.20
N ARG A 130 -1.99 8.28 -2.75
CA ARG A 130 -1.49 9.10 -1.63
C ARG A 130 -1.62 8.38 -0.30
N VAL A 131 -2.74 7.69 -0.04
CA VAL A 131 -2.93 6.85 1.16
C VAL A 131 -1.84 5.80 1.24
N ARG A 132 -1.59 5.06 0.14
CA ARG A 132 -0.50 4.08 0.08
C ARG A 132 0.85 4.69 0.43
N ARG A 133 1.18 5.87 -0.11
CA ARG A 133 2.45 6.55 0.23
C ARG A 133 2.55 6.95 1.69
N ILE A 134 1.46 7.40 2.30
CA ILE A 134 1.46 7.74 3.73
C ILE A 134 1.60 6.49 4.59
N GLU A 135 0.94 5.39 4.26
CA GLU A 135 1.14 4.11 4.96
C GLU A 135 2.60 3.66 4.90
N GLY A 136 3.25 3.79 3.75
CA GLY A 136 4.70 3.53 3.63
C GLY A 136 5.54 4.46 4.52
N ARG A 137 5.20 5.76 4.58
CA ARG A 137 5.88 6.72 5.48
C ARG A 137 5.68 6.34 6.95
N ILE A 138 4.49 5.89 7.33
CA ILE A 138 4.18 5.41 8.69
C ILE A 138 5.06 4.21 9.03
N GLN A 139 5.21 3.24 8.13
CA GLN A 139 6.07 2.08 8.36
C GLN A 139 7.55 2.47 8.54
N ILE A 140 8.04 3.46 7.77
CA ILE A 140 9.39 3.99 7.95
C ILE A 140 9.55 4.69 9.31
N LEU A 141 8.53 5.45 9.75
CA LEU A 141 8.55 6.10 11.05
C LEU A 141 8.53 5.10 12.20
N SER A 142 7.74 4.03 12.06
CA SER A 142 7.69 2.90 12.99
C SER A 142 9.07 2.24 13.08
N GLY A 143 9.63 1.83 11.94
CA GLY A 143 11.00 1.30 11.81
C GLY A 143 12.05 2.16 12.51
N LYS A 144 11.98 3.48 12.31
CA LYS A 144 12.90 4.42 12.96
C LYS A 144 12.70 4.49 14.48
N SER A 145 11.46 4.46 14.96
CA SER A 145 11.16 4.44 16.40
C SER A 145 11.74 3.17 17.04
N THR A 146 11.54 2.02 16.40
CA THR A 146 12.03 0.71 16.82
C THR A 146 13.56 0.67 16.85
N ILE A 147 14.23 1.21 15.82
CA ILE A 147 15.71 1.36 15.79
C ILE A 147 16.21 2.23 16.95
N ASN A 148 15.57 3.37 17.21
CA ASN A 148 15.94 4.25 18.32
C ASN A 148 15.80 3.55 19.68
N ARG A 149 14.77 2.70 19.84
CA ARG A 149 14.60 1.88 21.06
C ARG A 149 15.71 0.84 21.16
N ALA A 150 16.01 0.13 20.06
CA ALA A 150 17.10 -0.84 20.02
C ALA A 150 18.44 -0.21 20.42
N GLN A 151 18.72 1.00 19.93
CA GLN A 151 19.93 1.74 20.29
C GLN A 151 20.07 1.94 21.80
N ARG A 152 18.98 2.27 22.51
CA ARG A 152 19.01 2.42 23.98
C ARG A 152 19.32 1.12 24.72
N PHE A 153 18.92 -0.03 24.17
CA PHE A 153 19.27 -1.34 24.72
C PHE A 153 20.73 -1.69 24.44
N ILE A 154 21.25 -1.35 23.25
CA ILE A 154 22.68 -1.50 22.91
C ILE A 154 23.55 -0.68 23.88
N GLU A 155 23.16 0.56 24.18
CA GLU A 155 23.86 1.44 25.13
C GLU A 155 23.90 0.88 26.57
N LYS A 156 22.97 0.00 26.93
CA LYS A 156 22.90 -0.69 28.22
C LYS A 156 23.49 -2.10 28.19
N GLU A 157 24.08 -2.50 27.07
CA GLU A 157 24.61 -3.85 26.84
C GLU A 157 23.52 -4.96 26.91
N GLU A 158 22.25 -4.58 26.75
CA GLU A 158 21.09 -5.47 26.69
C GLU A 158 20.90 -5.98 25.24
N PHE A 159 21.87 -6.76 24.75
CA PHE A 159 21.96 -7.11 23.32
C PHE A 159 20.84 -8.01 22.80
N ASP A 160 20.25 -8.85 23.65
CA ASP A 160 19.15 -9.75 23.26
C ASP A 160 17.88 -8.95 22.90
N GLN A 161 17.52 -7.97 23.73
CA GLN A 161 16.40 -7.07 23.48
C GLN A 161 16.66 -6.17 22.27
N ALA A 162 17.90 -5.70 22.10
CA ALA A 162 18.28 -4.93 20.93
C ALA A 162 18.15 -5.75 19.64
N GLU A 163 18.54 -7.03 19.65
CA GLU A 163 18.42 -7.93 18.51
C GLU A 163 16.96 -8.10 18.06
N GLU A 164 16.04 -8.34 19.01
CA GLU A 164 14.60 -8.47 18.74
C GLU A 164 14.03 -7.22 18.07
N LEU A 165 14.33 -6.04 18.62
CA LEU A 165 13.86 -4.77 18.07
C LEU A 165 14.46 -4.48 16.69
N LEU A 166 15.73 -4.82 16.44
CA LEU A 166 16.33 -4.66 15.11
C LEU A 166 15.70 -5.59 14.08
N LYS A 167 15.29 -6.82 14.46
CA LYS A 167 14.53 -7.72 13.59
C LYS A 167 13.16 -7.13 13.25
N GLU A 168 12.44 -6.62 14.24
CA GLU A 168 11.15 -5.95 14.04
C GLU A 168 11.29 -4.76 13.07
N ALA A 169 12.31 -3.91 13.28
CA ALA A 169 12.58 -2.78 12.39
C ALA A 169 12.89 -3.20 10.94
N VAL A 170 13.56 -4.35 10.73
CA VAL A 170 13.78 -4.91 9.38
C VAL A 170 12.44 -5.25 8.72
N ASP A 171 11.51 -5.84 9.47
CA ASP A 171 10.21 -6.22 8.94
C ASP A 171 9.32 -5.01 8.66
N GLU A 172 9.37 -3.96 9.49
CA GLU A 172 8.71 -2.68 9.24
C GLU A 172 9.22 -2.02 7.95
N LEU A 173 10.54 -2.01 7.71
CA LEU A 173 11.12 -1.46 6.47
C LEU A 173 10.81 -2.33 5.24
N ARG A 174 10.73 -3.66 5.38
CA ARG A 174 10.26 -4.55 4.31
C ARG A 174 8.80 -4.28 3.95
N GLU A 175 7.97 -4.06 4.95
CA GLU A 175 6.56 -3.73 4.76
C GLU A 175 6.43 -2.34 4.10
N ALA A 176 7.24 -1.35 4.49
CA ALA A 176 7.32 -0.04 3.83
C ALA A 176 7.61 -0.14 2.32
N LYS A 177 8.51 -1.05 1.91
CA LYS A 177 8.84 -1.30 0.50
C LYS A 177 7.63 -1.75 -0.32
N ARG A 178 6.69 -2.50 0.28
CA ARG A 178 5.43 -2.90 -0.40
C ARG A 178 4.55 -1.69 -0.73
N TYR A 179 4.61 -0.63 0.08
CA TYR A 179 3.85 0.60 -0.17
C TYR A 179 4.56 1.58 -1.10
N LEU A 180 5.89 1.53 -1.17
CA LEU A 180 6.75 2.51 -1.82
C LEU A 180 7.70 1.87 -2.86
N PRO A 181 7.17 1.25 -3.93
CA PRO A 181 8.00 0.58 -4.94
C PRO A 181 8.97 1.55 -5.65
N ASP A 182 8.59 2.83 -5.80
CA ASP A 182 9.42 3.84 -6.46
C ASP A 182 10.66 4.26 -5.64
N TYR A 183 10.70 3.92 -4.35
CA TYR A 183 11.77 4.29 -3.41
C TYR A 183 12.72 3.11 -3.11
N ASP A 184 12.70 2.08 -3.95
CA ASP A 184 13.38 0.81 -3.70
C ASP A 184 14.90 0.94 -3.44
N PRO A 185 15.68 1.76 -4.18
CA PRO A 185 17.12 1.82 -3.96
C PRO A 185 17.49 2.28 -2.54
N SER A 186 16.89 3.37 -2.06
CA SER A 186 17.18 3.91 -0.72
C SER A 186 16.70 2.99 0.40
N LEU A 187 15.54 2.35 0.23
CA LEU A 187 15.02 1.37 1.20
C LEU A 187 15.89 0.11 1.24
N ASN A 188 16.40 -0.36 0.10
CA ASN A 188 17.31 -1.50 0.05
C ASN A 188 18.64 -1.19 0.76
N THR A 189 19.20 0.00 0.57
CA THR A 189 20.39 0.43 1.31
C THR A 189 20.13 0.42 2.82
N ALA A 190 19.03 1.04 3.27
CA ALA A 190 18.67 1.06 4.69
C ALA A 190 18.49 -0.36 5.26
N LEU A 191 17.84 -1.26 4.53
CA LEU A 191 17.67 -2.66 4.91
C LEU A 191 19.01 -3.41 5.01
N THR A 192 19.93 -3.18 4.09
CA THR A 192 21.26 -3.80 4.11
C THR A 192 22.04 -3.31 5.33
N THR A 193 22.11 -2.00 5.55
CA THR A 193 22.77 -1.41 6.73
C THR A 193 22.15 -1.90 8.04
N LEU A 194 20.81 -2.01 8.11
CA LEU A 194 20.14 -2.51 9.30
C LEU A 194 20.44 -3.99 9.57
N ARG A 195 20.57 -4.82 8.53
CA ARG A 195 20.99 -6.22 8.66
C ARG A 195 22.45 -6.37 9.11
N GLU A 196 23.32 -5.48 8.65
CA GLU A 196 24.71 -5.43 9.12
C GLU A 196 24.78 -5.05 10.60
N ALA A 197 24.01 -4.04 11.02
CA ALA A 197 23.89 -3.67 12.42
C ALA A 197 23.33 -4.82 13.29
N LEU A 198 22.30 -5.52 12.81
CA LEU A 198 21.76 -6.71 13.48
C LEU A 198 22.83 -7.80 13.67
N LYS A 199 23.61 -8.11 12.63
CA LYS A 199 24.72 -9.07 12.74
C LYS A 199 25.78 -8.61 13.74
N ALA A 200 26.10 -7.32 13.77
CA ALA A 200 27.06 -6.78 14.73
C ALA A 200 26.58 -6.93 16.18
N VAL A 201 25.30 -6.68 16.44
CA VAL A 201 24.68 -6.91 17.76
C VAL A 201 24.72 -8.38 18.15
N GLN A 202 24.38 -9.29 17.22
CA GLN A 202 24.45 -10.73 17.45
C GLN A 202 25.87 -11.20 17.84
N MET A 203 26.89 -10.76 17.11
CA MET A 203 28.28 -11.09 17.43
C MET A 203 28.71 -10.57 18.81
N LYS A 204 28.22 -9.40 19.22
CA LYS A 204 28.51 -8.83 20.54
C LYS A 204 27.82 -9.60 21.67
N ALA A 205 26.56 -10.01 21.47
CA ALA A 205 25.85 -10.87 22.40
C ALA A 205 26.58 -12.20 22.60
N GLU A 206 27.05 -12.81 21.51
CA GLU A 206 27.80 -14.08 21.55
C GLU A 206 29.13 -13.95 22.28
N ASP A 207 29.93 -12.91 22.00
CA ASP A 207 31.21 -12.65 22.69
C ASP A 207 31.03 -12.50 24.21
N LEU A 208 29.99 -11.78 24.65
CA LEU A 208 29.70 -11.64 26.08
C LEU A 208 29.26 -12.96 26.72
N ARG A 209 28.42 -13.75 26.04
CA ARG A 209 28.03 -15.09 26.53
C ARG A 209 29.25 -15.98 26.71
N THR A 210 30.15 -16.02 25.72
CA THR A 210 31.39 -16.81 25.82
C THR A 210 32.27 -16.36 27.00
N LYS A 211 32.40 -15.05 27.24
CA LYS A 211 33.15 -14.52 28.38
C LYS A 211 32.53 -14.91 29.73
N VAL A 212 31.21 -14.84 29.85
CA VAL A 212 30.49 -15.26 31.08
C VAL A 212 30.66 -16.77 31.31
N GLU A 213 30.53 -17.58 30.27
CA GLU A 213 30.77 -19.03 30.36
C GLU A 213 32.20 -19.35 30.79
N GLN A 214 33.18 -18.59 30.31
CA GLN A 214 34.57 -18.74 30.73
C GLN A 214 34.74 -18.41 32.22
N VAL A 215 34.19 -17.29 32.69
CA VAL A 215 34.24 -16.91 34.11
C VAL A 215 33.56 -17.96 34.99
N MET A 216 32.43 -18.52 34.55
CA MET A 216 31.75 -19.61 35.27
C MET A 216 32.62 -20.86 35.37
N LYS A 217 33.27 -21.27 34.26
CA LYS A 217 34.21 -22.41 34.26
C LYS A 217 35.43 -22.17 35.16
N GLU A 218 36.00 -20.97 35.12
CA GLU A 218 37.12 -20.58 36.00
C GLU A 218 36.70 -20.61 37.47
N ASN A 219 35.49 -20.14 37.80
CA ASN A 219 34.95 -20.19 39.16
C ASN A 219 34.67 -21.62 39.63
N GLU A 220 34.12 -22.49 38.77
CA GLU A 220 33.95 -23.92 39.08
C GLU A 220 35.29 -24.62 39.35
N GLN A 221 36.32 -24.30 38.56
CA GLN A 221 37.68 -24.83 38.78
C GLN A 221 38.27 -24.37 40.11
N LEU A 222 38.06 -23.09 40.47
CA LEU A 222 38.51 -22.56 41.77
C LEU A 222 37.78 -23.24 42.93
N LEU A 223 36.46 -23.43 42.84
CA LEU A 223 35.68 -24.13 43.86
C LEU A 223 36.16 -25.58 44.03
N SER A 224 36.32 -26.32 42.93
CA SER A 224 36.83 -27.69 42.98
C SER A 224 38.25 -27.77 43.56
N ALA A 225 39.11 -26.79 43.28
CA ALA A 225 40.45 -26.74 43.86
C ALA A 225 40.44 -26.46 45.36
N LEU A 226 39.57 -25.56 45.83
CA LEU A 226 39.38 -25.27 47.25
C LEU A 226 38.81 -26.49 48.00
N GLU A 227 37.77 -27.12 47.48
CA GLU A 227 37.19 -28.34 48.05
C GLU A 227 38.21 -29.49 48.10
N GLY A 228 39.08 -29.60 47.08
CA GLY A 228 40.17 -30.56 47.07
C GLY A 228 41.21 -30.29 48.17
N ALA A 229 41.61 -29.03 48.36
CA ALA A 229 42.56 -28.63 49.39
C ALA A 229 42.00 -28.87 50.82
N GLU A 230 40.73 -28.57 51.06
CA GLU A 230 40.07 -28.83 52.35
C GLU A 230 40.04 -30.33 52.68
N GLN A 231 39.72 -31.19 51.70
CA GLN A 231 39.76 -32.64 51.89
C GLN A 231 41.16 -33.20 52.17
N GLU A 232 42.20 -32.56 51.64
CA GLU A 232 43.59 -32.92 51.95
C GLU A 232 43.97 -32.50 53.37
N GLU A 233 43.57 -31.31 53.81
CA GLU A 233 43.78 -30.84 55.19
C GLU A 233 43.08 -31.74 56.23
N GLU A 234 41.83 -32.14 55.98
CA GLU A 234 41.08 -33.04 56.87
C GLU A 234 41.77 -34.41 57.02
N LYS A 235 42.34 -34.95 55.93
CA LYS A 235 43.09 -36.22 55.97
C LYS A 235 44.40 -36.15 56.74
N HIS A 236 45.01 -34.97 56.84
CA HIS A 236 46.26 -34.77 57.58
C HIS A 236 46.06 -34.49 59.07
N HIS A 237 44.84 -34.14 59.49
CA HIS A 237 44.51 -33.81 60.87
C HIS A 237 43.62 -34.85 61.59
N GLY A 238 43.10 -35.86 60.90
CA GLY A 238 42.40 -37.03 61.47
C GLY A 238 43.32 -38.23 61.66
#